data_AF-A0A352BDK0-F1
#
_entry.id   AF-A0A352BDK0-F1
#
_cell.length_a   1.000
_cell.length_b   1.000
_cell.length_c   1.000
_cell.angle_alpha   90.00
_cell.angle_beta   90.00
_cell.angle_gamma   90.00
#
_symmetry.space_group_name_H-M   'P 1'
#
loop_
_entity.id
_entity.type
_entity.pdbx_description
1 polymer ?
#
loop_
_entity_poly.entity_id
_entity_poly.type
_entity_poly.pdbx_seq_one_letter_code
_entity_poly.pdbx_strand_id
1 'polypeptide(L)'
;MKKIIALGFVLTPFMAGAQIAQGASTVSGLIAFLKDGLSTLTVLILAAAVVYFLWNVFGYVMASGDETARKEKQSGIIYGVIGIAVMVSIWGLVNFLTSSAKLDTTTRTAPSLSL
;
A
#
# COMPACT_ATOMS: atom_id res chain seq x y z
N MET A 1 11.03 31.21 -12.53
CA MET A 1 10.51 29.97 -13.15
C MET A 1 10.66 28.72 -12.25
N LYS A 2 11.83 28.47 -11.63
CA LYS A 2 12.05 27.31 -10.74
C LYS A 2 11.11 27.20 -9.51
N LYS A 3 10.62 28.34 -9.02
CA LYS A 3 9.78 28.44 -7.80
C LYS A 3 8.32 28.00 -8.02
N ILE A 4 7.84 27.99 -9.27
CA ILE A 4 6.46 27.63 -9.60
C ILE A 4 6.30 26.10 -9.65
N ILE A 5 7.35 25.40 -10.09
CA ILE A 5 7.40 23.92 -10.09
C ILE A 5 7.43 23.38 -8.65
N ALA A 6 8.21 24.01 -7.76
CA ALA A 6 8.24 23.64 -6.35
C ALA A 6 6.90 23.87 -5.64
N LEU A 7 6.19 24.96 -5.97
CA LEU A 7 4.87 25.25 -5.40
C LEU A 7 3.80 24.28 -5.90
N GLY A 8 3.86 23.88 -7.18
CA GLY A 8 3.00 22.85 -7.75
C GLY A 8 3.18 21.49 -7.08
N PHE A 9 4.42 21.08 -6.80
CA PHE A 9 4.72 19.79 -6.16
C PHE A 9 4.30 19.71 -4.68
N VAL A 10 4.31 20.83 -3.96
CA VAL A 10 3.83 20.90 -2.57
C VAL A 10 2.30 20.94 -2.46
N LEU A 11 1.62 21.40 -3.52
CA LEU A 11 0.16 21.48 -3.58
C LEU A 11 -0.51 20.22 -4.19
N THR A 12 0.26 19.31 -4.81
CA THR A 12 -0.28 18.03 -5.32
C THR A 12 -0.97 17.18 -4.26
N PRO A 13 -0.51 17.09 -2.99
CA PRO A 13 -1.23 16.31 -1.98
C PRO A 13 -2.56 16.96 -1.61
N PHE A 14 -2.61 18.29 -1.59
CA PHE A 14 -3.81 19.06 -1.26
C PHE A 14 -4.86 18.98 -2.37
N MET A 15 -4.45 18.94 -3.64
CA MET A 15 -5.39 18.71 -4.76
C MET A 15 -5.85 17.24 -4.86
N ALA A 16 -4.98 16.27 -4.54
CA ALA A 16 -5.39 14.87 -4.42
C ALA A 16 -6.45 14.69 -3.32
N GLY A 17 -6.32 15.42 -2.21
CA GLY A 17 -7.34 15.50 -1.16
C GLY A 17 -8.64 16.21 -1.59
N ALA A 18 -8.56 17.22 -2.46
CA ALA A 18 -9.74 17.98 -2.92
C ALA A 18 -10.59 17.23 -3.96
N GLN A 19 -10.00 16.32 -4.75
CA GLN A 19 -10.75 15.47 -5.69
C GLN A 19 -11.71 14.50 -4.98
N ILE A 20 -11.50 14.26 -3.68
CA ILE A 20 -12.36 13.45 -2.83
C ILE A 20 -13.71 14.15 -2.57
N ALA A 21 -13.73 15.49 -2.54
CA ALA A 21 -14.94 16.27 -2.23
C ALA A 21 -15.97 16.29 -3.37
N GLN A 22 -15.55 16.13 -4.64
CA GLN A 22 -16.47 16.10 -5.79
C GLN A 22 -17.05 14.71 -6.07
N GLY A 23 -16.42 13.63 -5.56
CA GLY A 23 -16.92 12.26 -5.69
C GLY A 23 -17.81 11.79 -4.52
N ALA A 24 -17.81 12.50 -3.39
CA ALA A 24 -18.47 12.10 -2.15
C ALA A 24 -20.02 12.22 -2.16
N SER A 25 -20.64 12.63 -3.26
CA SER A 25 -22.10 12.71 -3.39
C SER A 25 -22.77 11.38 -3.75
N THR A 26 -22.00 10.29 -3.91
CA THR A 26 -22.51 8.95 -4.25
C THR A 26 -21.86 7.88 -3.38
N VAL A 27 -22.56 6.77 -3.09
CA VAL A 27 -22.04 5.59 -2.36
C VAL A 27 -20.70 5.08 -2.95
N SER A 28 -20.52 5.22 -4.26
CA SER A 28 -19.27 4.93 -4.96
C SER A 28 -18.07 5.77 -4.50
N GLY A 29 -18.29 7.04 -4.13
CA GLY A 29 -17.24 7.92 -3.63
C GLY A 29 -16.74 7.53 -2.24
N LEU A 30 -17.65 7.12 -1.35
CA LEU A 30 -17.29 6.59 -0.03
C LEU A 30 -16.48 5.29 -0.16
N ILE A 31 -16.91 4.39 -1.04
CA ILE A 31 -16.18 3.13 -1.31
C ILE A 31 -14.80 3.42 -1.92
N ALA A 32 -14.69 4.39 -2.83
CA ALA A 32 -13.41 4.78 -3.42
C ALA A 32 -12.46 5.39 -2.38
N PHE A 33 -12.96 6.26 -1.50
CA PHE A 33 -12.16 6.85 -0.42
C PHE A 33 -11.63 5.77 0.54
N LEU A 34 -12.47 4.81 0.92
CA LEU A 34 -12.06 3.69 1.78
C LEU A 34 -11.01 2.81 1.08
N LYS A 35 -11.20 2.49 -0.20
CA LYS A 35 -10.23 1.71 -0.99
C LYS A 35 -8.88 2.42 -1.09
N ASP A 36 -8.88 3.73 -1.35
CA ASP A 36 -7.66 4.51 -1.48
C ASP A 36 -6.90 4.63 -0.15
N GLY A 37 -7.63 4.83 0.95
CA GLY A 37 -7.08 4.80 2.30
C GLY A 37 -6.46 3.45 2.65
N LEU A 38 -7.17 2.34 2.43
CA LEU A 38 -6.68 0.99 2.71
C LEU A 38 -5.47 0.63 1.83
N SER A 39 -5.48 1.02 0.55
CA SER A 39 -4.37 0.79 -0.38
C SER A 39 -3.10 1.50 0.10
N THR A 40 -3.23 2.78 0.46
CA THR A 40 -2.12 3.59 0.99
C THR A 40 -1.59 3.02 2.30
N LEU A 41 -2.49 2.63 3.23
CA LEU A 41 -2.10 2.05 4.51
C LEU A 41 -1.34 0.73 4.33
N THR A 42 -1.78 -0.10 3.38
CA THR A 42 -1.14 -1.39 3.08
C THR A 42 0.30 -1.20 2.60
N VAL A 43 0.52 -0.28 1.66
CA VAL A 43 1.87 0.03 1.15
C VAL A 43 2.76 0.62 2.26
N LEU A 44 2.20 1.46 3.13
CA LEU A 44 2.92 2.03 4.27
C LEU A 44 3.37 0.95 5.26
N ILE A 45 2.46 0.03 5.62
CA ILE A 45 2.76 -1.08 6.54
C ILE A 45 3.78 -2.03 5.92
N LEU A 46 3.69 -2.33 4.63
CA LEU A 46 4.68 -3.15 3.93
C LEU A 46 6.06 -2.50 3.98
N ALA A 47 6.16 -1.20 3.72
CA ALA A 47 7.41 -0.47 3.82
C ALA A 47 8.00 -0.54 5.24
N ALA A 48 7.17 -0.32 6.27
CA ALA A 48 7.60 -0.44 7.67
C ALA A 48 8.04 -1.87 8.03
N ALA A 49 7.33 -2.90 7.53
CA ALA A 49 7.68 -4.30 7.74
C ALA A 49 9.03 -4.66 7.11
N VAL A 50 9.33 -4.17 5.91
CA VAL A 50 10.63 -4.36 5.26
C VAL A 50 11.75 -3.69 6.04
N VAL A 51 11.53 -2.46 6.53
CA VAL A 51 12.52 -1.76 7.37
C VAL A 51 12.77 -2.53 8.67
N TYR A 52 11.72 -2.99 9.35
CA TYR A 52 11.85 -3.79 10.57
C TYR A 52 12.56 -5.12 10.31
N PHE A 53 12.25 -5.79 9.20
CA PHE A 53 12.91 -7.03 8.79
C PHE A 53 14.42 -6.80 8.59
N LEU A 54 14.81 -5.76 7.84
CA LEU A 54 16.22 -5.42 7.63
C LEU A 54 16.93 -5.10 8.95
N TRP A 55 16.29 -4.33 9.84
CA TRP A 55 16.86 -4.00 11.16
C TRP A 55 17.15 -5.25 12.00
N ASN A 56 16.25 -6.23 12.00
CA ASN A 56 16.45 -7.48 12.72
C ASN A 56 17.53 -8.36 12.09
N VAL A 57 17.64 -8.38 10.74
CA VAL A 57 18.71 -9.10 10.03
C VAL A 57 20.09 -8.52 10.36
N PHE A 58 20.25 -7.20 10.29
CA PHE A 58 21.51 -6.55 10.68
C PHE A 58 21.85 -6.80 12.15
N GLY A 59 20.86 -6.74 13.03
CA GLY A 59 21.03 -7.07 14.45
C GLY A 59 21.45 -8.52 14.67
N TYR A 60 20.91 -9.47 13.90
CA TYR A 60 21.29 -10.88 13.98
C TYR A 60 22.74 -11.13 13.54
N VAL A 61 23.18 -10.47 12.47
CA VAL A 61 24.56 -10.58 11.96
C VAL A 61 25.56 -9.94 12.93
N MET A 62 25.23 -8.79 13.51
CA MET A 62 26.10 -8.10 14.47
C MET A 62 26.20 -8.83 15.82
N ALA A 63 25.18 -9.60 16.20
CA ALA A 63 25.14 -10.37 17.44
C ALA A 63 25.99 -11.66 17.41
N SER A 64 27.00 -11.75 16.53
CA SER A 64 27.77 -12.97 16.25
C SER A 64 28.61 -13.54 17.40
N GLY A 65 28.54 -12.96 18.61
CA GLY A 65 29.27 -13.43 19.81
C GLY A 65 28.39 -13.77 21.01
N ASP A 66 27.08 -13.56 20.95
CA ASP A 66 26.16 -13.79 22.07
C ASP A 66 24.96 -14.63 21.62
N GLU A 67 24.89 -15.88 22.09
CA GLU A 67 23.80 -16.81 21.75
C GLU A 67 22.41 -16.30 22.17
N THR A 68 22.33 -15.53 23.25
CA THR A 68 21.05 -15.01 23.75
C THR A 68 20.53 -13.91 22.82
N ALA A 69 21.41 -12.97 22.45
CA ALA A 69 21.08 -11.93 21.48
C ALA A 69 20.76 -12.50 20.09
N ARG A 70 21.46 -13.56 19.65
CA ARG A 70 21.14 -14.25 18.39
C ARG A 70 19.73 -14.84 18.38
N LYS A 71 19.32 -15.52 19.46
CA LYS A 71 17.98 -16.13 19.54
C LYS A 71 16.86 -15.09 19.53
N GLU A 72 17.08 -13.95 20.20
CA GLU A 72 16.14 -12.83 20.19
C GLU A 72 15.98 -12.25 18.78
N LYS A 73 17.10 -11.92 18.11
CA LYS A 73 17.06 -11.36 16.74
C LYS A 73 16.56 -12.36 15.70
N GLN A 74 16.85 -13.65 15.87
CA GLN A 74 16.28 -14.70 15.02
C GLN A 74 14.75 -14.75 15.12
N SER A 75 14.21 -14.63 16.34
CA SER A 75 12.76 -14.58 16.55
C SER A 75 12.16 -13.34 15.87
N GLY A 76 12.84 -12.19 15.96
CA GLY A 76 12.45 -10.96 15.24
C GLY A 76 12.40 -11.12 13.72
N ILE A 77 13.37 -11.83 13.13
CA ILE A 77 13.36 -12.16 11.69
C ILE A 77 12.14 -13.01 11.34
N ILE A 78 11.85 -14.06 12.13
CA ILE A 78 10.69 -14.94 11.89
C ILE A 78 9.38 -14.15 11.92
N TYR A 79 9.19 -13.27 12.91
CA TYR A 79 8.00 -12.41 12.97
C TYR A 79 7.93 -11.44 11.78
N GLY A 80 9.06 -10.90 11.31
CA GLY A 80 9.13 -10.08 10.12
C GLY A 80 8.70 -10.84 8.85
N VAL A 81 9.20 -12.07 8.67
CA VAL A 81 8.82 -12.93 7.53
C VAL A 81 7.34 -13.28 7.56
N ILE A 82 6.80 -13.64 8.73
CA ILE A 82 5.37 -13.95 8.88
C ILE A 82 4.53 -12.73 8.53
N GLY A 83 4.91 -11.53 9.00
CA GLY A 83 4.21 -10.28 8.67
C GLY A 83 4.16 -10.00 7.16
N ILE A 84 5.29 -10.17 6.47
CA ILE A 84 5.35 -10.00 5.01
C ILE A 84 4.53 -11.08 4.30
N ALA A 85 4.64 -12.34 4.72
CA ALA A 85 3.92 -13.46 4.12
C ALA A 85 2.40 -13.28 4.22
N VAL A 86 1.88 -12.83 5.36
CA VAL A 86 0.44 -12.55 5.53
C VAL A 86 -0.02 -11.43 4.61
N MET A 87 0.74 -10.33 4.52
CA MET A 87 0.40 -9.20 3.63
C MET A 87 0.37 -9.63 2.15
N VAL A 88 1.38 -10.38 1.71
CA VAL A 88 1.45 -10.89 0.33
C VAL A 88 0.34 -11.92 0.07
N SER A 89 0.00 -12.76 1.04
CA SER A 89 -1.06 -13.77 0.92
C SER A 89 -2.44 -13.13 0.69
N ILE A 90 -2.77 -12.08 1.45
CA ILE A 90 -4.05 -11.35 1.30
C ILE A 90 -4.12 -10.70 -0.08
N TRP A 91 -3.06 -10.02 -0.53
CA TRP A 91 -3.04 -9.35 -1.83
C TRP A 91 -3.01 -10.35 -3.00
N GLY A 92 -2.27 -11.45 -2.85
CA GLY A 92 -2.22 -12.56 -3.79
C GLY A 92 -3.58 -13.22 -3.98
N LEU A 93 -4.34 -13.39 -2.90
CA LEU A 93 -5.70 -13.91 -2.97
C LEU A 93 -6.66 -12.94 -3.65
N VAL A 94 -6.59 -11.63 -3.32
CA VAL A 94 -7.39 -10.60 -3.98
C VAL A 94 -7.12 -10.59 -5.49
N ASN A 95 -5.84 -10.60 -5.88
CA ASN A 95 -5.44 -10.60 -7.29
C ASN A 95 -5.83 -11.90 -8.02
N PHE A 96 -5.76 -13.04 -7.32
CA PHE A 96 -6.21 -14.32 -7.85
C PHE A 96 -7.72 -14.33 -8.11
N LEU A 97 -8.52 -13.79 -7.20
CA LEU A 97 -9.97 -13.69 -7.34
C LEU A 97 -10.38 -12.70 -8.45
N THR A 98 -9.75 -11.54 -8.54
CA THR A 98 -10.04 -10.56 -9.61
C THR A 98 -9.64 -11.09 -10.99
N SER A 99 -8.49 -11.78 -11.10
CA SER A 99 -8.03 -12.40 -12.34
C SER A 99 -8.93 -13.57 -12.77
N SER A 100 -9.32 -14.42 -11.82
CA SER A 100 -10.19 -15.58 -12.10
C SER A 100 -11.62 -15.19 -12.45
N ALA A 101 -12.13 -14.10 -11.87
CA ALA A 101 -13.52 -13.66 -12.07
C ALA A 101 -13.79 -13.00 -13.44
N LYS A 102 -12.79 -12.83 -14.32
CA LYS A 102 -12.93 -12.16 -15.64
C LYS A 102 -13.85 -10.91 -15.58
N LEU A 103 -13.74 -10.13 -14.50
CA LEU A 103 -14.55 -8.92 -14.36
C LEU A 103 -13.93 -7.86 -15.27
N ASP A 104 -14.46 -7.80 -16.49
CA ASP A 104 -14.20 -6.77 -17.48
C ASP A 104 -14.42 -5.41 -16.80
N THR A 105 -13.34 -4.81 -16.28
CA THR A 105 -13.33 -3.46 -15.68
C THR A 105 -13.31 -2.39 -16.78
N THR A 106 -13.68 -2.78 -18.00
CA THR A 106 -14.08 -1.86 -19.04
C THR A 106 -15.40 -1.24 -18.58
N THR A 107 -15.31 -0.06 -17.98
CA THR A 107 -16.46 0.83 -17.83
C THR A 107 -17.12 0.91 -19.19
N ARG A 108 -18.28 0.25 -19.35
CA ARG A 108 -19.13 0.44 -20.52
C ARG A 108 -19.61 1.88 -20.48
N THR A 109 -18.79 2.78 -21.02
CA THR A 109 -19.22 4.11 -21.42
C THR A 109 -20.40 3.89 -22.35
N ALA A 110 -21.59 4.26 -21.88
CA ALA A 110 -22.78 4.26 -22.72
C ALA A 110 -22.46 5.12 -23.96
N PRO A 111 -22.81 4.66 -25.18
CA PRO A 111 -22.54 5.42 -26.39
C PRO A 111 -23.24 6.78 -26.25
N SER A 112 -22.46 7.86 -26.30
CA SER A 112 -23.00 9.21 -26.32
C SER A 112 -23.79 9.38 -27.62
N LEU A 113 -25.09 9.63 -27.52
CA LEU A 113 -25.93 9.99 -28.66
C LEU A 113 -25.43 11.35 -29.19
N SER A 114 -24.79 11.32 -30.36
CA SER A 114 -24.53 12.51 -31.17
C SER A 114 -25.84 12.94 -31.82
N LEU A 115 -26.45 14.01 -31.31
CA LEU A 115 -27.54 14.76 -31.94
C LEU A 115 -27.08 16.20 -32.14
#